data_AF-A0A3N1GYQ4-F1
#
_entry.id   AF-A0A3N1GYQ4-F1
#
_cell.length_a   1.000
_cell.length_b   1.000
_cell.length_c   1.000
_cell.angle_alpha   90.00
_cell.angle_beta   90.00
_cell.angle_gamma   90.00
#
_symmetry.space_group_name_H-M   'P 1'
#
loop_
_entity.id
_entity.type
_entity.pdbx_description
1 polymer ?
#
loop_
_entity_poly.entity_id
_entity_poly.type
_entity_poly.pdbx_seq_one_letter_code
_entity_poly.pdbx_strand_id
1 'polypeptide(L)'
;MTEVLPGSDKAAANPADKAAANPAEDAVESAVDRDAVERERAKLREFVAGLSGDDIKSGGWFTKLCAQALRSYAGKATWEYFQEKYQGVPADGIVGQQIALAAKYAMLEGGISAGAYAATIAATVGSLGGASPLTVPAGVATFMVDLTFITQLQLRLAHDIAVIYRIPLDVDDPEDMMKLVRVAFGIKAGEVARGSLKFVPGLVRQVLKKYYSGSVLAAAKSLPIVGKHLLQRNIIKFAIPGVGIPVTVLLNRYTTIAAGRYAKSVFREEAEVVELAETLVRRTGHLRLVLWVAWLVINADGEIGDAERLLFQRLTRLARERHQVDDEELAAVVDLDPDEVWRRVDAEPGDLSDVVHAAERVAAVDGDLNAREEAVIAELRDRCGRR
;
A
#
# COMPACT_ATOMS: atom_id res chain seq x y z
N MET A 1 57.55 -12.72 26.38
CA MET A 1 56.75 -13.33 27.47
C MET A 1 56.15 -12.20 28.28
N THR A 2 54.88 -11.86 28.03
CA THR A 2 53.70 -12.33 28.80
C THR A 2 53.38 -11.24 29.85
N GLU A 3 52.42 -10.33 29.57
CA GLU A 3 51.02 -10.33 30.11
C GLU A 3 51.01 -9.70 31.54
N VAL A 4 50.13 -8.82 32.02
CA VAL A 4 48.65 -8.83 32.11
C VAL A 4 48.17 -7.44 32.62
N LEU A 5 47.09 -6.93 32.00
CA LEU A 5 45.96 -6.03 32.43
C LEU A 5 46.02 -5.10 33.67
N PRO A 6 45.41 -3.90 33.59
CA PRO A 6 44.83 -3.19 34.75
C PRO A 6 43.35 -3.55 34.98
N GLY A 7 43.00 -3.93 36.22
CA GLY A 7 41.63 -3.97 36.74
C GLY A 7 41.12 -2.55 37.01
N SER A 8 39.96 -2.18 36.47
CA SER A 8 38.63 -2.31 37.08
C SER A 8 38.38 -1.34 38.23
N ASP A 9 37.89 -0.15 37.89
CA ASP A 9 37.02 0.62 38.78
C ASP A 9 35.69 0.87 38.08
N LYS A 10 34.67 0.17 38.55
CA LYS A 10 33.28 0.22 38.05
C LYS A 10 32.64 1.49 38.59
N ALA A 11 32.66 2.57 37.80
CA ALA A 11 31.65 3.62 37.93
C ALA A 11 30.35 3.08 37.34
N ALA A 12 29.45 2.64 38.22
CA ALA A 12 28.08 2.24 37.85
C ALA A 12 27.33 3.46 37.31
N ALA A 13 27.16 3.51 35.99
CA ALA A 13 26.25 4.44 35.34
C ALA A 13 24.81 4.11 35.77
N ASN A 14 24.16 5.11 36.37
CA ASN A 14 22.78 5.11 36.81
C ASN A 14 21.83 4.96 35.59
N PRO A 15 20.86 4.04 35.57
CA PRO A 15 19.97 3.82 34.42
C PRO A 15 18.86 4.89 34.26
N ALA A 16 19.10 6.11 34.71
CA ALA A 16 18.13 7.22 34.72
C ALA A 16 18.32 8.24 33.60
N ASP A 17 19.11 7.93 32.57
CA ASP A 17 19.30 8.81 31.40
C ASP A 17 18.39 8.40 30.22
N LYS A 18 17.10 8.19 30.53
CA LYS A 18 16.04 8.22 29.51
C LYS A 18 15.65 9.68 29.33
N ALA A 19 15.92 10.20 28.13
CA ALA A 19 15.47 11.48 27.61
C ALA A 19 14.18 11.98 28.29
N ALA A 20 14.31 13.00 29.13
CA ALA A 20 13.17 13.73 29.67
C ALA A 20 12.53 14.48 28.49
N ALA A 21 11.39 13.98 28.02
CA ALA A 21 10.52 14.71 27.10
C ALA A 21 10.13 16.05 27.75
N ASN A 22 10.26 17.15 27.02
CA ASN A 22 9.89 18.48 27.49
C ASN A 22 8.35 18.64 27.42
N PRO A 23 7.63 18.65 28.54
CA PRO A 23 6.17 18.63 28.54
C PRO A 23 5.53 19.89 27.90
N ALA A 24 6.29 20.99 27.80
CA ALA A 24 5.83 22.21 27.13
C ALA A 24 5.89 22.09 25.60
N GLU A 25 6.92 21.45 25.05
CA GLU A 25 7.04 21.21 23.60
C GLU A 25 6.02 20.18 23.12
N ASP A 26 5.83 19.09 23.90
CA ASP A 26 4.81 18.07 23.62
C ASP A 26 3.40 18.67 23.61
N ALA A 27 3.11 19.60 24.52
CA ALA A 27 1.82 20.28 24.60
C ALA A 27 1.57 21.18 23.37
N VAL A 28 2.58 21.94 22.93
CA VAL A 28 2.49 22.80 21.74
C VAL A 28 2.33 21.96 20.47
N GLU A 29 3.11 20.90 20.31
CA GLU A 29 3.00 19.99 19.17
C GLU A 29 1.60 19.32 19.12
N SER A 30 1.08 18.90 20.28
CA SER A 30 -0.26 18.31 20.36
C SER A 30 -1.38 19.29 19.97
N ALA A 31 -1.21 20.58 20.29
CA ALA A 31 -2.17 21.62 19.93
C ALA A 31 -2.14 21.91 18.42
N VAL A 32 -0.94 22.00 17.82
CA VAL A 32 -0.76 22.19 16.38
C VAL A 32 -1.38 21.04 15.59
N ASP A 33 -1.16 19.79 16.03
CA ASP A 33 -1.75 18.62 15.39
C ASP A 33 -3.27 18.57 15.53
N ARG A 34 -3.79 18.99 16.69
CA ARG A 34 -5.24 19.10 16.90
C ARG A 34 -5.87 20.10 15.94
N ASP A 35 -5.27 21.29 15.80
CA ASP A 35 -5.73 22.32 14.87
C ASP A 35 -5.69 21.82 13.42
N ALA A 36 -4.67 21.05 13.05
CA ALA A 36 -4.58 20.43 11.73
C ALA A 36 -5.73 19.46 11.47
N VAL A 37 -6.05 18.59 12.44
CA VAL A 37 -7.20 17.66 12.36
C VAL A 37 -8.52 18.43 12.27
N GLU A 38 -8.71 19.49 13.06
CA GLU A 38 -9.93 20.29 13.06
C GLU A 38 -10.15 21.02 11.72
N ARG A 39 -9.09 21.58 11.11
CA ARG A 39 -9.16 22.17 9.77
C ARG A 39 -9.55 21.16 8.70
N GLU A 40 -9.00 19.95 8.75
CA GLU A 40 -9.31 18.93 7.77
C GLU A 40 -10.76 18.43 7.93
N ARG A 41 -11.25 18.31 9.17
CA ARG A 41 -12.66 18.01 9.45
C ARG A 41 -13.60 19.10 8.96
N ALA A 42 -13.22 20.38 9.04
CA ALA A 42 -14.03 21.47 8.50
C ALA A 42 -14.26 21.33 6.99
N LYS A 43 -13.20 21.03 6.22
CA LYS A 43 -13.32 20.74 4.78
C LYS A 43 -14.21 19.52 4.50
N LEU A 44 -14.11 18.48 5.34
CA LEU A 44 -14.94 17.28 5.20
C LEU A 44 -16.40 17.54 5.54
N ARG A 45 -16.73 18.48 6.44
CA ARG A 45 -18.11 18.92 6.67
C ARG A 45 -18.72 19.54 5.41
N GLU A 46 -17.96 20.38 4.72
CA GLU A 46 -18.39 20.97 3.44
C GLU A 46 -18.58 19.90 2.36
N PHE A 47 -17.64 18.94 2.26
CA PHE A 47 -17.78 17.79 1.35
C PHE A 47 -19.06 16.99 1.64
N VAL A 48 -19.28 16.62 2.91
CA VAL A 48 -20.45 15.85 3.33
C VAL A 48 -21.75 16.61 3.09
N ALA A 49 -21.76 17.92 3.32
CA ALA A 49 -22.93 18.78 3.04
C ALA A 49 -23.27 18.82 1.54
N GLY A 50 -22.29 18.62 0.66
CA GLY A 50 -22.48 18.52 -0.78
C GLY A 50 -22.95 17.15 -1.30
N LEU A 51 -23.06 16.13 -0.43
CA LEU A 51 -23.51 14.80 -0.84
C LEU A 51 -25.04 14.70 -0.92
N SER A 52 -25.54 14.05 -1.96
CA SER A 52 -26.96 13.68 -2.03
C SER A 52 -27.27 12.47 -1.13
N GLY A 53 -28.53 12.30 -0.75
CA GLY A 53 -28.98 11.10 -0.02
C GLY A 53 -28.69 9.80 -0.78
N ASP A 54 -28.71 9.84 -2.11
CA ASP A 54 -28.38 8.69 -2.96
C ASP A 54 -26.89 8.39 -2.98
N ASP A 55 -26.01 9.41 -2.96
CA ASP A 55 -24.56 9.21 -2.82
C ASP A 55 -24.20 8.47 -1.53
N ILE A 56 -24.90 8.79 -0.43
CA ILE A 56 -24.69 8.17 0.87
C ILE A 56 -25.17 6.71 0.84
N LYS A 57 -26.41 6.45 0.37
CA LYS A 57 -27.01 5.10 0.36
C LYS A 57 -26.32 4.14 -0.61
N SER A 58 -25.90 4.64 -1.77
CA SER A 58 -25.26 3.84 -2.82
C SER A 58 -23.77 3.59 -2.57
N GLY A 59 -23.15 4.40 -1.70
CA GLY A 59 -21.70 4.41 -1.50
C GLY A 59 -20.94 5.28 -2.51
N GLY A 60 -21.64 6.01 -3.39
CA GLY A 60 -21.04 6.96 -4.35
C GLY A 60 -20.20 8.06 -3.69
N TRP A 61 -20.47 8.37 -2.41
CA TRP A 61 -19.63 9.26 -1.60
C TRP A 61 -18.14 8.84 -1.60
N PHE A 62 -17.83 7.55 -1.64
CA PHE A 62 -16.47 7.04 -1.59
C PHE A 62 -15.71 7.34 -2.89
N THR A 63 -16.38 7.18 -4.03
CA THR A 63 -15.82 7.55 -5.34
C THR A 63 -15.56 9.05 -5.42
N LYS A 64 -16.51 9.87 -4.95
CA LYS A 64 -16.34 11.33 -4.87
C LYS A 64 -15.20 11.73 -3.92
N LEU A 65 -15.06 11.04 -2.79
CA LEU A 65 -13.97 11.26 -1.84
C LEU A 65 -12.63 10.90 -2.45
N CYS A 66 -12.47 9.74 -3.11
CA CYS A 66 -11.21 9.37 -3.77
C CYS A 66 -10.84 10.40 -4.84
N ALA A 67 -11.81 10.80 -5.67
CA ALA A 67 -11.65 11.81 -6.70
C ALA A 67 -11.16 13.16 -6.18
N GLN A 68 -11.62 13.59 -4.99
CA GLN A 68 -11.25 14.86 -4.38
C GLN A 68 -9.97 14.77 -3.55
N ALA A 69 -9.87 13.73 -2.71
CA ALA A 69 -8.84 13.60 -1.70
C ALA A 69 -7.49 13.20 -2.29
N LEU A 70 -7.48 12.36 -3.33
CA LEU A 70 -6.25 11.85 -3.93
C LEU A 70 -5.75 12.74 -5.06
N ARG A 71 -6.61 13.26 -5.96
CA ARG A 71 -6.12 14.12 -7.06
C ARG A 71 -5.41 15.39 -6.60
N SER A 72 -5.90 16.04 -5.54
CA SER A 72 -5.25 17.25 -5.01
C SER A 72 -4.03 16.94 -4.12
N TYR A 73 -3.96 15.74 -3.54
CA TYR A 73 -2.92 15.35 -2.60
C TYR A 73 -1.76 14.59 -3.25
N ALA A 74 -2.05 13.72 -4.21
CA ALA A 74 -1.07 12.94 -4.97
C ALA A 74 -0.06 13.85 -5.68
N GLY A 75 -0.51 14.99 -6.22
CA GLY A 75 0.39 15.99 -6.81
C GLY A 75 1.30 16.72 -5.82
N LYS A 76 1.09 16.58 -4.50
CA LYS A 76 1.90 17.24 -3.45
C LYS A 76 2.83 16.28 -2.71
N ALA A 77 2.38 15.04 -2.51
CA ALA A 77 3.15 13.99 -1.85
C ALA A 77 4.10 13.34 -2.86
N THR A 78 5.17 14.05 -3.23
CA THR A 78 6.21 13.52 -4.14
C THR A 78 7.38 12.94 -3.37
N TRP A 79 8.22 12.15 -4.06
CA TRP A 79 9.44 11.61 -3.48
C TRP A 79 10.38 12.73 -2.99
N GLU A 80 10.47 13.82 -3.74
CA GLU A 80 11.29 14.99 -3.44
C GLU A 80 10.82 15.67 -2.15
N TYR A 81 9.50 15.80 -1.97
CA TYR A 81 8.91 16.32 -0.74
C TYR A 81 9.35 15.51 0.48
N PHE A 82 9.31 14.18 0.40
CA PHE A 82 9.73 13.32 1.51
C PHE A 82 11.25 13.35 1.75
N GLN A 83 12.05 13.48 0.69
CA GLN A 83 13.51 13.61 0.82
C GLN A 83 13.94 14.92 1.47
N GLU A 84 13.32 16.03 1.08
CA GLU A 84 13.59 17.34 1.68
C GLU A 84 13.18 17.35 3.15
N LYS A 85 12.00 16.80 3.46
CA LYS A 85 11.46 16.78 4.82
C LYS A 85 12.20 15.84 5.76
N TYR A 86 12.71 14.71 5.25
CA TYR A 86 13.36 13.66 6.05
C TYR A 86 14.78 13.37 5.55
N GLN A 87 15.59 14.42 5.40
CA GLN A 87 16.93 14.33 4.86
C GLN A 87 17.79 13.30 5.61
N GLY A 88 18.38 12.36 4.87
CA GLY A 88 19.28 11.33 5.41
C GLY A 88 18.57 10.12 6.05
N VAL A 89 17.24 10.07 6.05
CA VAL A 89 16.48 8.94 6.61
C VAL A 89 16.17 7.91 5.48
N PRO A 90 16.46 6.61 5.67
CA PRO A 90 16.04 5.57 4.73
C PRO A 90 14.52 5.48 4.58
N ALA A 91 14.04 5.00 3.43
CA ALA A 91 12.61 4.88 3.11
C ALA A 91 11.81 4.19 4.24
N ASP A 92 12.34 3.09 4.80
CA ASP A 92 11.74 2.34 5.90
C ASP A 92 11.51 3.16 7.18
N GLY A 93 12.40 4.11 7.45
CA GLY A 93 12.31 5.05 8.58
C GLY A 93 11.26 6.13 8.33
N ILE A 94 11.20 6.68 7.11
CA ILE A 94 10.19 7.67 6.72
C ILE A 94 8.78 7.04 6.78
N VAL A 95 8.62 5.82 6.25
CA VAL A 95 7.36 5.07 6.34
C VAL A 95 6.93 4.86 7.80
N GLY A 96 7.86 4.49 8.69
CA GLY A 96 7.58 4.36 10.11
C GLY A 96 7.02 5.64 10.73
N GLN A 97 7.58 6.79 10.37
CA GLN A 97 7.10 8.10 10.83
C GLN A 97 5.73 8.45 10.26
N GLN A 98 5.47 8.19 8.98
CA GLN A 98 4.15 8.41 8.38
C GLN A 98 3.05 7.56 9.03
N ILE A 99 3.34 6.29 9.33
CA ILE A 99 2.41 5.42 10.06
C ILE A 99 2.14 5.96 11.47
N ALA A 100 3.18 6.42 12.18
CA ALA A 100 3.03 7.00 13.51
C ALA A 100 2.20 8.29 13.50
N LEU A 101 2.45 9.19 12.53
CA LEU A 101 1.71 10.43 12.36
C LEU A 101 0.24 10.19 12.01
N ALA A 102 -0.04 9.30 11.05
CA ALA A 102 -1.40 8.91 10.71
C ALA A 102 -2.13 8.27 11.92
N ALA A 103 -1.43 7.44 12.70
CA ALA A 103 -1.99 6.87 13.92
C ALA A 103 -2.31 7.94 14.98
N LYS A 104 -1.46 8.97 15.12
CA LYS A 104 -1.68 10.14 15.99
C LYS A 104 -2.93 10.91 15.52
N TYR A 105 -3.08 11.15 14.23
CA TYR A 105 -4.22 11.90 13.67
C TYR A 105 -5.54 11.12 13.80
N ALA A 106 -5.52 9.80 13.59
CA ALA A 106 -6.68 8.94 13.83
C ALA A 106 -7.10 8.94 15.31
N MET A 107 -6.14 9.00 16.23
CA MET A 107 -6.39 9.08 17.67
C MET A 107 -7.01 10.44 18.04
N LEU A 108 -6.46 11.55 17.52
CA LEU A 108 -6.99 12.90 17.75
C LEU A 108 -8.40 13.06 17.19
N GLU A 109 -8.68 12.51 15.99
CA GLU A 109 -10.02 12.49 15.43
C GLU A 109 -11.02 11.79 16.36
N GLY A 110 -10.69 10.59 16.85
CA GLY A 110 -11.56 9.86 17.76
C GLY A 110 -11.85 10.64 19.06
N GLY A 111 -10.86 11.39 19.56
CA GLY A 111 -11.02 12.26 20.73
C GLY A 111 -11.93 13.46 20.48
N ILE A 112 -11.80 14.12 19.33
CA ILE A 112 -12.66 15.26 18.94
C ILE A 112 -14.09 14.77 18.65
N SER A 113 -14.24 13.63 17.97
CA SER A 113 -15.55 13.07 17.59
C SER A 113 -16.36 12.67 18.82
N ALA A 114 -15.71 12.05 19.81
CA ALA A 114 -16.35 11.71 21.08
C ALA A 114 -17.00 12.91 21.79
N GLY A 115 -16.34 14.09 21.76
CA GLY A 115 -16.91 15.33 22.31
C GLY A 115 -18.11 15.85 21.51
N ALA A 116 -18.05 15.74 20.18
CA ALA A 116 -19.12 16.18 19.30
C ALA A 116 -20.38 15.29 19.39
N TYR A 117 -20.24 13.96 19.52
CA TYR A 117 -21.38 13.05 19.66
C TYR A 117 -22.16 13.29 20.97
N ALA A 118 -21.48 13.52 22.09
CA ALA A 118 -22.12 13.83 23.36
C ALA A 118 -22.96 15.12 23.29
N ALA A 119 -22.43 16.17 22.66
CA ALA A 119 -23.14 17.43 22.46
C ALA A 119 -24.30 17.32 21.46
N THR A 120 -24.13 16.56 20.36
CA THR A 120 -25.16 16.41 19.32
C THR A 120 -26.34 15.58 19.80
N ILE A 121 -26.10 14.50 20.56
CA ILE A 121 -27.17 13.69 21.17
C ILE A 121 -27.95 14.53 22.19
N ALA A 122 -27.27 15.33 23.02
CA ALA A 122 -27.94 16.26 23.94
C ALA A 122 -28.81 17.31 23.21
N ALA A 123 -28.35 17.84 22.08
CA ALA A 123 -29.07 18.84 21.29
C ALA A 123 -30.23 18.26 20.45
N THR A 124 -30.13 16.99 20.03
CA THR A 124 -31.16 16.33 19.19
C THR A 124 -32.28 15.68 20.03
N VAL A 125 -32.02 15.32 21.29
CA VAL A 125 -33.09 14.93 22.24
C VAL A 125 -34.06 16.09 22.51
N GLY A 126 -33.60 17.35 22.40
CA GLY A 126 -34.44 18.55 22.56
C GLY A 126 -35.19 19.03 21.30
N SER A 127 -34.96 18.46 20.11
CA SER A 127 -35.45 19.00 18.83
C SER A 127 -36.13 17.98 17.92
N LEU A 128 -36.78 16.98 18.51
CA LEU A 128 -37.47 15.84 17.87
C LEU A 128 -38.71 16.22 16.99
N GLY A 129 -38.73 17.39 16.37
CA GLY A 129 -39.80 17.86 15.48
C GLY A 129 -39.23 18.62 14.28
N GLY A 130 -38.94 17.92 13.19
CA GLY A 130 -38.56 18.56 11.93
C GLY A 130 -37.79 17.69 10.94
N ALA A 131 -38.25 16.46 10.66
CA ALA A 131 -37.61 15.60 9.66
C ALA A 131 -38.27 15.77 8.29
N SER A 132 -37.61 16.52 7.39
CA SER A 132 -37.83 16.39 5.95
C SER A 132 -36.97 15.24 5.42
N PRO A 133 -37.45 14.39 4.48
CA PRO A 133 -36.65 13.37 3.81
C PRO A 133 -35.41 13.92 3.06
N LEU A 134 -35.33 15.24 2.86
CA LEU A 134 -34.25 15.94 2.17
C LEU A 134 -33.08 16.33 3.08
N THR A 135 -33.25 16.30 4.40
CA THR A 135 -32.20 16.66 5.37
C THR A 135 -31.57 15.41 5.95
N VAL A 136 -30.29 15.18 5.67
CA VAL A 136 -29.49 14.14 6.36
C VAL A 136 -29.53 14.45 7.86
N PRO A 137 -30.02 13.54 8.73
CA PRO A 137 -30.08 13.80 10.16
C PRO A 137 -28.69 14.18 10.69
N ALA A 138 -28.59 15.16 11.58
CA ALA A 138 -27.31 15.70 12.06
C ALA A 138 -26.34 14.61 12.57
N GLY A 139 -26.86 13.54 13.18
CA GLY A 139 -26.07 12.38 13.59
C GLY A 139 -25.44 11.58 12.44
N VAL A 140 -26.14 11.47 11.29
CA VAL A 140 -25.61 10.84 10.07
C VAL A 140 -24.54 11.72 9.43
N ALA A 141 -24.70 13.05 9.45
CA ALA A 141 -23.71 13.97 8.91
C ALA A 141 -22.38 13.93 9.69
N THR A 142 -22.42 13.97 11.02
CA THR A 142 -21.20 13.85 11.87
C THR A 142 -20.49 12.52 11.63
N PHE A 143 -21.25 11.43 11.56
CA PHE A 143 -20.71 10.12 11.22
C PHE A 143 -20.04 10.07 9.85
N MET A 144 -20.64 10.68 8.84
CA MET A 144 -20.06 10.74 7.50
C MET A 144 -18.76 11.54 7.50
N VAL A 145 -18.63 12.59 8.32
CA VAL A 145 -17.37 13.34 8.47
C VAL A 145 -16.27 12.46 9.06
N ASP A 146 -16.57 11.68 10.09
CA ASP A 146 -15.58 10.79 10.72
C ASP A 146 -15.17 9.65 9.78
N LEU A 147 -16.14 9.05 9.10
CA LEU A 147 -15.91 7.99 8.13
C LEU A 147 -15.06 8.48 6.95
N THR A 148 -15.37 9.66 6.41
CA THR A 148 -14.60 10.26 5.31
C THR A 148 -13.21 10.66 5.76
N PHE A 149 -13.05 11.16 7.00
CA PHE A 149 -11.74 11.48 7.57
C PHE A 149 -10.83 10.25 7.66
N ILE A 150 -11.29 9.17 8.30
CA ILE A 150 -10.48 7.95 8.47
C ILE A 150 -10.18 7.31 7.11
N THR A 151 -11.16 7.30 6.20
CA THR A 151 -10.97 6.80 4.83
C THR A 151 -9.88 7.58 4.10
N GLN A 152 -9.97 8.91 4.12
CA GLN A 152 -8.99 9.79 3.48
C GLN A 152 -7.59 9.61 4.09
N LEU A 153 -7.51 9.49 5.41
CA LEU A 153 -6.25 9.28 6.12
C LEU A 153 -5.58 7.96 5.72
N GLN A 154 -6.35 6.87 5.61
CA GLN A 154 -5.84 5.55 5.21
C GLN A 154 -5.38 5.54 3.74
N LEU A 155 -6.13 6.17 2.84
CA LEU A 155 -5.76 6.30 1.43
C LEU A 155 -4.49 7.13 1.25
N ARG A 156 -4.39 8.26 1.94
CA ARG A 156 -3.19 9.11 1.90
C ARG A 156 -1.97 8.39 2.47
N LEU A 157 -2.12 7.69 3.59
CA LEU A 157 -1.03 6.91 4.17
C LEU A 157 -0.52 5.85 3.19
N ALA A 158 -1.41 5.09 2.56
CA ALA A 158 -1.02 4.08 1.58
C ALA A 158 -0.32 4.71 0.37
N HIS A 159 -0.82 5.85 -0.12
CA HIS A 159 -0.22 6.59 -1.23
C HIS A 159 1.18 7.11 -0.87
N ASP A 160 1.33 7.75 0.29
CA ASP A 160 2.62 8.22 0.80
C ASP A 160 3.63 7.08 0.88
N ILE A 161 3.22 5.91 1.40
CA ILE A 161 4.09 4.74 1.51
C ILE A 161 4.54 4.27 0.12
N ALA A 162 3.63 4.21 -0.85
CA ALA A 162 3.98 3.86 -2.23
C ALA A 162 5.00 4.85 -2.84
N VAL A 163 4.78 6.15 -2.66
CA VAL A 163 5.70 7.20 -3.13
C VAL A 163 7.07 7.09 -2.45
N ILE A 164 7.11 6.85 -1.14
CA ILE A 164 8.36 6.69 -0.38
C ILE A 164 9.13 5.45 -0.86
N TYR A 165 8.43 4.37 -1.21
CA TYR A 165 9.04 3.20 -1.85
C TYR A 165 9.27 3.34 -3.36
N ARG A 166 8.95 4.51 -3.93
CA ARG A 166 9.08 4.83 -5.36
C ARG A 166 8.31 3.86 -6.27
N ILE A 167 7.19 3.35 -5.77
CA ILE A 167 6.26 2.56 -6.57
C ILE A 167 5.43 3.54 -7.43
N PRO A 168 5.47 3.43 -8.76
CA PRO A 168 4.65 4.25 -9.63
C PRO A 168 3.19 3.84 -9.42
N LEU A 169 2.40 4.72 -8.80
CA LEU A 169 0.95 4.58 -8.74
C LEU A 169 0.34 5.73 -9.52
N ASP A 170 -0.39 5.41 -10.59
CA ASP A 170 -1.22 6.38 -11.28
C ASP A 170 -2.63 6.36 -10.67
N VAL A 171 -3.00 7.42 -9.96
CA VAL A 171 -4.32 7.55 -9.33
C VAL A 171 -5.45 7.78 -10.34
N ASP A 172 -5.12 8.13 -11.58
CA ASP A 172 -6.09 8.19 -12.68
C ASP A 172 -6.24 6.83 -13.39
N ASP A 173 -5.30 5.89 -13.19
CA ASP A 173 -5.45 4.51 -13.63
C ASP A 173 -6.37 3.70 -12.69
N PRO A 174 -7.42 3.04 -13.21
CA PRO A 174 -8.36 2.28 -12.38
C PRO A 174 -7.74 1.11 -11.60
N GLU A 175 -6.69 0.47 -12.11
CA GLU A 175 -6.04 -0.68 -11.46
C GLU A 175 -5.17 -0.24 -10.28
N ASP A 176 -4.37 0.80 -10.50
CA ASP A 176 -3.51 1.41 -9.47
C ASP A 176 -4.33 2.07 -8.37
N MET A 177 -5.39 2.80 -8.73
CA MET A 177 -6.35 3.33 -7.76
C MET A 177 -7.00 2.21 -6.94
N MET A 178 -7.35 1.08 -7.57
CA MET A 178 -7.91 -0.05 -6.82
C MET A 178 -6.89 -0.73 -5.91
N LYS A 179 -5.65 -0.89 -6.38
CA LYS A 179 -4.55 -1.39 -5.57
C LYS A 179 -4.35 -0.51 -4.34
N LEU A 180 -4.34 0.80 -4.52
CA LEU A 180 -4.27 1.76 -3.42
C LEU A 180 -5.42 1.59 -2.42
N VAL A 181 -6.67 1.43 -2.87
CA VAL A 181 -7.81 1.15 -1.98
C VAL A 181 -7.60 -0.16 -1.20
N ARG A 182 -7.25 -1.26 -1.90
CA ARG A 182 -7.04 -2.57 -1.25
C ARG A 182 -5.98 -2.49 -0.17
N VAL A 183 -4.87 -1.84 -0.49
CA VAL A 183 -3.74 -1.67 0.42
C VAL A 183 -4.11 -0.77 1.61
N ALA A 184 -4.75 0.37 1.37
CA ALA A 184 -5.21 1.29 2.42
C ALA A 184 -6.14 0.63 3.45
N PHE A 185 -6.93 -0.36 3.02
CA PHE A 185 -7.89 -1.06 3.89
C PHE A 185 -7.42 -2.44 4.35
N GLY A 186 -6.17 -2.82 4.13
CA GLY A 186 -5.63 -4.10 4.65
C GLY A 186 -6.12 -5.35 3.91
N ILE A 187 -6.55 -5.23 2.66
CA ILE A 187 -7.17 -6.32 1.90
C ILE A 187 -6.09 -7.13 1.18
N LYS A 188 -5.82 -8.36 1.65
CA LYS A 188 -4.86 -9.30 1.05
C LYS A 188 -5.39 -9.97 -0.22
N ALA A 189 -4.58 -10.02 -1.28
CA ALA A 189 -4.91 -10.70 -2.54
C ALA A 189 -4.93 -12.24 -2.42
N GLY A 190 -3.94 -12.86 -1.76
CA GLY A 190 -3.80 -14.33 -1.68
C GLY A 190 -4.80 -15.08 -0.78
N GLU A 191 -5.40 -14.43 0.22
CA GLU A 191 -6.44 -15.04 1.06
C GLU A 191 -7.78 -15.22 0.32
N VAL A 192 -7.94 -14.56 -0.83
CA VAL A 192 -9.13 -14.67 -1.70
C VAL A 192 -9.02 -15.90 -2.61
N ALA A 193 -7.81 -16.25 -3.06
CA ALA A 193 -7.54 -17.36 -3.96
C ALA A 193 -7.56 -18.74 -3.25
N ARG A 194 -7.04 -18.85 -2.02
CA ARG A 194 -6.92 -20.14 -1.28
C ARG A 194 -8.11 -20.48 -0.37
N GLY A 195 -9.20 -19.71 -0.40
CA GLY A 195 -10.43 -20.01 0.35
C GLY A 195 -10.32 -19.95 1.89
N SER A 196 -9.14 -19.70 2.46
CA SER A 196 -8.91 -19.54 3.90
C SER A 196 -9.17 -18.09 4.35
N LEU A 197 -10.45 -17.70 4.43
CA LEU A 197 -10.91 -16.40 4.94
C LEU A 197 -10.94 -16.37 6.48
N LYS A 198 -9.81 -16.57 7.18
CA LYS A 198 -9.81 -16.51 8.66
C LYS A 198 -9.89 -15.09 9.22
N PHE A 199 -9.62 -14.06 8.41
CA PHE A 199 -9.66 -12.65 8.85
C PHE A 199 -10.50 -11.71 7.98
N VAL A 200 -11.19 -12.24 6.97
CA VAL A 200 -12.04 -11.45 6.08
C VAL A 200 -13.52 -11.71 6.43
N PRO A 201 -14.24 -10.73 7.00
CA PRO A 201 -15.67 -10.86 7.29
C PRO A 201 -16.44 -11.18 6.00
N GLY A 202 -17.44 -12.07 6.08
CA GLY A 202 -18.14 -12.67 4.93
C GLY A 202 -18.78 -11.70 3.93
N LEU A 203 -18.79 -10.40 4.19
CA LEU A 203 -19.34 -9.36 3.32
C LEU A 203 -18.34 -8.86 2.25
N VAL A 204 -17.03 -8.81 2.57
CA VAL A 204 -15.97 -8.49 1.60
C VAL A 204 -15.90 -9.57 0.51
N ARG A 205 -16.27 -10.81 0.86
CA ARG A 205 -16.43 -11.95 -0.05
C ARG A 205 -17.40 -11.67 -1.21
N GLN A 206 -18.46 -10.88 -0.99
CA GLN A 206 -19.49 -10.59 -1.99
C GLN A 206 -19.08 -9.45 -2.94
N VAL A 207 -18.23 -8.53 -2.46
CA VAL A 207 -17.58 -7.49 -3.28
C VAL A 207 -16.53 -8.13 -4.18
N LEU A 208 -15.68 -8.99 -3.62
CA LEU A 208 -14.63 -9.71 -4.34
C LEU A 208 -15.19 -10.63 -5.43
N LYS A 209 -16.27 -11.38 -5.15
CA LYS A 209 -16.88 -12.33 -6.11
C LYS A 209 -17.52 -11.65 -7.32
N LYS A 210 -17.99 -10.40 -7.18
CA LYS A 210 -18.49 -9.58 -8.30
C LYS A 210 -17.37 -8.85 -9.06
N TYR A 211 -16.23 -8.67 -8.42
CA TYR A 211 -15.07 -7.95 -8.95
C TYR A 211 -14.18 -8.86 -9.80
N TYR A 212 -13.89 -10.07 -9.33
CA TYR A 212 -13.02 -11.04 -10.00
C TYR A 212 -13.65 -11.74 -11.22
N SER A 213 -14.88 -11.38 -11.60
CA SER A 213 -15.59 -11.97 -12.73
C SER A 213 -15.64 -11.07 -13.98
N GLY A 214 -14.89 -9.97 -14.05
CA GLY A 214 -14.95 -9.09 -15.22
C GLY A 214 -13.88 -7.99 -15.30
N SER A 215 -13.67 -7.52 -16.54
CA SER A 215 -12.66 -6.55 -17.02
C SER A 215 -12.56 -5.23 -16.24
N VAL A 216 -11.53 -4.44 -16.53
CA VAL A 216 -11.18 -3.10 -15.98
C VAL A 216 -12.38 -2.17 -15.70
N LEU A 217 -13.46 -2.23 -16.48
CA LEU A 217 -14.70 -1.46 -16.24
C LEU A 217 -15.44 -1.86 -14.94
N ALA A 218 -15.29 -3.12 -14.50
CA ALA A 218 -15.77 -3.62 -13.23
C ALA A 218 -15.00 -3.01 -12.05
N ALA A 219 -13.73 -2.61 -12.27
CA ALA A 219 -12.90 -1.99 -11.24
C ALA A 219 -13.48 -0.65 -10.76
N ALA A 220 -13.82 0.22 -11.70
CA ALA A 220 -14.47 1.50 -11.40
C ALA A 220 -15.87 1.32 -10.78
N LYS A 221 -16.63 0.30 -11.21
CA LYS A 221 -17.99 0.02 -10.71
C LYS A 221 -18.03 -0.57 -9.30
N SER A 222 -16.91 -0.99 -8.74
CA SER A 222 -16.86 -1.57 -7.39
C SER A 222 -16.56 -0.56 -6.29
N LEU A 223 -16.02 0.62 -6.62
CA LEU A 223 -15.76 1.69 -5.65
C LEU A 223 -17.01 2.11 -4.85
N PRO A 224 -18.21 2.27 -5.45
CA PRO A 224 -19.43 2.51 -4.68
C PRO A 224 -19.79 1.35 -3.74
N ILE A 225 -19.47 0.11 -4.14
CA ILE A 225 -19.70 -1.06 -3.31
C ILE A 225 -18.83 -0.98 -2.05
N VAL A 226 -17.56 -0.59 -2.17
CA VAL A 226 -16.67 -0.35 -1.02
C VAL A 226 -17.25 0.70 -0.08
N GLY A 227 -17.68 1.85 -0.62
CA GLY A 227 -18.32 2.92 0.16
C GLY A 227 -19.56 2.47 0.93
N LYS A 228 -20.42 1.65 0.29
CA LYS A 228 -21.59 1.05 0.94
C LYS A 228 -21.22 0.11 2.09
N HIS A 229 -20.16 -0.68 1.94
CA HIS A 229 -19.71 -1.62 2.97
C HIS A 229 -19.04 -0.90 4.15
N LEU A 230 -18.26 0.15 3.89
CA LEU A 230 -17.68 1.01 4.94
C LEU A 230 -18.77 1.65 5.80
N LEU A 231 -19.84 2.13 5.17
CA LEU A 231 -21.02 2.66 5.84
C LEU A 231 -21.66 1.62 6.78
N GLN A 232 -21.92 0.41 6.28
CA GLN A 232 -22.57 -0.67 7.05
C GLN A 232 -21.77 -1.09 8.30
N ARG A 233 -20.45 -1.20 8.19
CA ARG A 233 -19.59 -1.68 9.30
C ARG A 233 -19.45 -0.64 10.42
N ASN A 234 -19.39 0.64 10.07
CA ASN A 234 -19.21 1.69 11.05
C ASN A 234 -20.55 2.07 11.73
N ILE A 235 -21.71 1.97 11.06
CA ILE A 235 -23.02 2.19 11.69
C ILE A 235 -23.26 1.27 12.91
N ILE A 236 -22.86 -0.01 12.84
CA ILE A 236 -23.11 -0.99 13.91
C ILE A 236 -22.38 -0.64 15.22
N LYS A 237 -21.25 0.07 15.14
CA LYS A 237 -20.46 0.47 16.33
C LYS A 237 -21.00 1.74 17.01
N PHE A 238 -21.77 2.57 16.31
CA PHE A 238 -22.32 3.83 16.83
C PHE A 238 -23.82 3.77 17.14
N ALA A 239 -24.52 2.71 16.71
CA ALA A 239 -25.94 2.50 17.01
C ALA A 239 -26.23 2.02 18.45
N ILE A 240 -25.19 1.80 19.28
CA ILE A 240 -25.34 1.37 20.68
C ILE A 240 -25.07 2.58 21.60
N PRO A 241 -26.10 3.20 22.20
CA PRO A 241 -25.93 4.24 23.20
C PRO A 241 -25.15 3.68 24.40
N GLY A 242 -24.05 4.34 24.80
CA GLY A 242 -23.35 4.04 26.05
C GLY A 242 -22.11 3.13 25.95
N VAL A 243 -21.72 2.64 24.77
CA VAL A 243 -20.44 1.89 24.62
C VAL A 243 -19.29 2.84 24.27
N GLY A 244 -18.69 3.42 25.32
CA GLY A 244 -17.24 3.58 25.46
C GLY A 244 -16.49 4.47 24.47
N ILE A 245 -16.58 5.79 24.69
CA ILE A 245 -15.67 6.83 24.19
C ILE A 245 -14.14 6.46 24.18
N PRO A 246 -13.60 5.63 25.09
CA PRO A 246 -12.19 5.20 25.02
C PRO A 246 -11.89 4.16 23.93
N VAL A 247 -12.86 3.32 23.56
CA VAL A 247 -12.62 2.13 22.72
C VAL A 247 -12.50 2.51 21.24
N THR A 248 -13.21 3.54 20.78
CA THR A 248 -13.13 4.04 19.39
C THR A 248 -11.79 4.70 19.09
N VAL A 249 -11.24 5.48 20.03
CA VAL A 249 -9.93 6.14 19.92
C VAL A 249 -8.80 5.12 19.76
N LEU A 250 -8.80 4.07 20.60
CA LEU A 250 -7.81 3.01 20.57
C LEU A 250 -7.96 2.13 19.31
N LEU A 251 -9.19 1.83 18.89
CA LEU A 251 -9.46 1.06 17.68
C LEU A 251 -9.02 1.79 16.42
N ASN A 252 -9.32 3.09 16.27
CA ASN A 252 -8.93 3.88 15.10
C ASN A 252 -7.40 3.92 14.94
N ARG A 253 -6.67 4.17 16.04
CA ARG A 253 -5.20 4.13 16.07
C ARG A 253 -4.68 2.75 15.65
N TYR A 254 -5.22 1.69 16.25
CA TYR A 254 -4.78 0.32 15.95
C TYR A 254 -5.04 -0.06 14.48
N THR A 255 -6.22 0.25 13.96
CA THR A 255 -6.56 -0.07 12.56
C THR A 255 -5.70 0.71 11.58
N THR A 256 -5.38 1.97 11.87
CA THR A 256 -4.47 2.77 11.03
C THR A 256 -3.04 2.24 11.06
N ILE A 257 -2.55 1.81 12.23
CA ILE A 257 -1.23 1.14 12.33
C ILE A 257 -1.23 -0.18 11.55
N ALA A 258 -2.27 -0.99 11.68
CA ALA A 258 -2.38 -2.26 10.97
C ALA A 258 -2.44 -2.07 9.45
N ALA A 259 -3.27 -1.14 8.98
CA ALA A 259 -3.34 -0.76 7.57
C ALA A 259 -2.00 -0.23 7.04
N GLY A 260 -1.34 0.67 7.80
CA GLY A 260 -0.04 1.21 7.44
C GLY A 260 1.07 0.15 7.37
N ARG A 261 1.09 -0.80 8.31
CA ARG A 261 2.03 -1.93 8.28
C ARG A 261 1.78 -2.87 7.11
N TYR A 262 0.52 -3.10 6.76
CA TYR A 262 0.17 -3.87 5.58
C TYR A 262 0.58 -3.16 4.29
N ALA A 263 0.34 -1.86 4.20
CA ALA A 263 0.83 -1.06 3.08
C ALA A 263 2.35 -1.08 2.98
N LYS A 264 3.03 -0.98 4.12
CA LYS A 264 4.48 -1.14 4.19
C LYS A 264 4.94 -2.48 3.62
N SER A 265 4.35 -3.61 4.05
CA SER A 265 4.77 -4.92 3.55
C SER A 265 4.58 -5.05 2.04
N VAL A 266 3.39 -4.70 1.53
CA VAL A 266 3.07 -4.83 0.10
C VAL A 266 3.99 -3.96 -0.76
N PHE A 267 4.09 -2.66 -0.46
CA PHE A 267 4.89 -1.76 -1.31
C PHE A 267 6.40 -1.95 -1.12
N ARG A 268 6.85 -2.47 0.03
CA ARG A 268 8.25 -2.84 0.22
C ARG A 268 8.63 -4.05 -0.61
N GLU A 269 7.81 -5.11 -0.61
CA GLU A 269 8.03 -6.29 -1.46
C GLU A 269 8.14 -5.87 -2.93
N GLU A 270 7.23 -5.02 -3.41
CA GLU A 270 7.30 -4.49 -4.77
C GLU A 270 8.54 -3.63 -5.03
N ALA A 271 8.99 -2.86 -4.04
CA ALA A 271 10.20 -2.05 -4.18
C ALA A 271 11.45 -2.92 -4.28
N GLU A 272 11.50 -4.03 -3.54
CA GLU A 272 12.56 -5.03 -3.63
C GLU A 272 12.59 -5.66 -5.03
N VAL A 273 11.43 -5.93 -5.64
CA VAL A 273 11.32 -6.40 -7.04
C VAL A 273 11.83 -5.35 -8.03
N VAL A 274 11.45 -4.08 -7.86
CA VAL A 274 11.91 -2.98 -8.71
C VAL A 274 13.43 -2.78 -8.59
N GLU A 275 13.98 -2.83 -7.38
CA GLU A 275 15.41 -2.75 -7.12
C GLU A 275 16.18 -3.92 -7.74
N LEU A 276 15.60 -5.13 -7.68
CA LEU A 276 16.14 -6.29 -8.35
C LEU A 276 16.22 -6.05 -9.86
N ALA A 277 15.13 -5.59 -10.49
CA ALA A 277 15.11 -5.27 -11.92
C ALA A 277 16.21 -4.26 -12.29
N GLU A 278 16.35 -3.17 -11.52
CA GLU A 278 17.39 -2.16 -11.75
C GLU A 278 18.80 -2.71 -11.58
N THR A 279 18.99 -3.66 -10.66
CA THR A 279 20.27 -4.31 -10.43
C THR A 279 20.63 -5.26 -11.56
N LEU A 280 19.66 -6.05 -12.06
CA LEU A 280 19.86 -6.94 -13.20
C LEU A 280 20.26 -6.16 -14.45
N VAL A 281 19.52 -5.09 -14.78
CA VAL A 281 19.81 -4.23 -15.94
C VAL A 281 21.19 -3.56 -15.83
N ARG A 282 21.61 -3.13 -14.63
CA ARG A 282 22.94 -2.52 -14.43
C ARG A 282 24.09 -3.52 -14.55
N ARG A 283 23.87 -4.78 -14.18
CA ARG A 283 24.94 -5.78 -14.08
C ARG A 283 25.13 -6.59 -15.36
N THR A 284 24.09 -6.74 -16.17
CA THR A 284 24.15 -7.56 -17.37
C THR A 284 24.73 -6.82 -18.56
N GLY A 285 25.62 -7.48 -19.30
CA GLY A 285 26.03 -7.08 -20.65
C GLY A 285 25.08 -7.58 -21.73
N HIS A 286 24.28 -8.62 -21.42
CA HIS A 286 23.47 -9.38 -22.36
C HIS A 286 21.96 -9.13 -22.15
N LEU A 287 21.56 -7.84 -22.10
CA LEU A 287 20.21 -7.46 -21.68
C LEU A 287 19.09 -8.08 -22.53
N ARG A 288 19.27 -8.19 -23.86
CA ARG A 288 18.32 -8.88 -24.74
C ARG A 288 18.14 -10.33 -24.32
N LEU A 289 19.24 -11.06 -24.13
CA LEU A 289 19.22 -12.46 -23.73
C LEU A 289 18.60 -12.64 -22.33
N VAL A 290 18.88 -11.73 -21.40
CA VAL A 290 18.23 -11.72 -20.07
C VAL A 290 16.71 -11.60 -20.17
N LEU A 291 16.17 -10.79 -21.09
CA LEU A 291 14.71 -10.69 -21.25
C LEU A 291 14.09 -12.02 -21.72
N TRP A 292 14.71 -12.67 -22.70
CA TRP A 292 14.24 -13.98 -23.19
C TRP A 292 14.35 -15.07 -22.12
N VAL A 293 15.48 -15.13 -21.41
CA VAL A 293 15.70 -16.12 -20.34
C VAL A 293 14.79 -15.85 -19.15
N ALA A 294 14.59 -14.58 -18.75
CA ALA A 294 13.66 -14.23 -17.68
C ALA A 294 12.23 -14.65 -18.04
N TRP A 295 11.80 -14.42 -19.29
CA TRP A 295 10.49 -14.86 -19.75
C TRP A 295 10.35 -16.38 -19.78
N LEU A 296 11.42 -17.11 -20.11
CA LEU A 296 11.45 -18.57 -20.04
C LEU A 296 11.30 -19.11 -18.62
N VAL A 297 12.02 -18.51 -17.67
CA VAL A 297 11.95 -18.88 -16.25
C VAL A 297 10.54 -18.62 -15.70
N ILE A 298 9.98 -17.43 -15.93
CA ILE A 298 8.64 -17.04 -15.45
C ILE A 298 7.53 -17.92 -16.05
N ASN A 299 7.69 -18.42 -17.29
CA ASN A 299 6.69 -19.29 -17.91
C ASN A 299 6.92 -20.80 -17.66
N ALA A 300 7.94 -21.18 -16.87
CA ALA A 300 8.33 -22.57 -16.73
C ALA A 300 7.22 -23.45 -16.11
N ASP A 301 6.45 -22.90 -15.16
CA ASP A 301 5.35 -23.61 -14.52
C ASP A 301 3.96 -23.33 -15.13
N GLY A 302 3.84 -22.24 -15.88
CA GLY A 302 2.63 -21.78 -16.55
C GLY A 302 1.72 -20.90 -15.68
N GLU A 303 2.16 -20.51 -14.48
CA GLU A 303 1.44 -19.59 -13.59
C GLU A 303 2.28 -18.33 -13.32
N ILE A 304 1.86 -17.18 -13.85
CA ILE A 304 2.59 -15.92 -13.65
C ILE A 304 2.06 -15.21 -12.40
N GLY A 305 2.93 -15.05 -11.41
CA GLY A 305 2.66 -14.29 -10.18
C GLY A 305 2.71 -12.77 -10.36
N ASP A 306 2.16 -12.04 -9.39
CA ASP A 306 2.16 -10.56 -9.39
C ASP A 306 3.61 -9.99 -9.35
N ALA A 307 4.51 -10.63 -8.59
CA ALA A 307 5.90 -10.22 -8.44
C ALA A 307 6.71 -10.43 -9.74
N GLU A 308 6.55 -11.58 -10.39
CA GLU A 308 7.19 -11.90 -11.67
C GLU A 308 6.72 -10.99 -12.79
N ARG A 309 5.39 -10.74 -12.85
CA ARG A 309 4.81 -9.79 -13.79
C ARG A 309 5.39 -8.39 -13.60
N LEU A 310 5.46 -7.92 -12.35
CA LEU A 310 6.05 -6.62 -12.03
C LEU A 310 7.53 -6.56 -12.40
N LEU A 311 8.30 -7.62 -12.08
CA LEU A 311 9.71 -7.74 -12.44
C LEU A 311 9.90 -7.62 -13.95
N PHE A 312 9.16 -8.42 -14.72
CA PHE A 312 9.29 -8.47 -16.17
C PHE A 312 8.85 -7.15 -16.84
N GLN A 313 7.75 -6.56 -16.38
CA GLN A 313 7.31 -5.23 -16.84
C GLN A 313 8.38 -4.16 -16.55
N ARG A 314 9.03 -4.22 -15.39
CA ARG A 314 10.08 -3.26 -15.03
C ARG A 314 11.36 -3.48 -15.85
N LEU A 315 11.77 -4.74 -16.06
CA LEU A 315 12.93 -5.09 -16.89
C LEU A 315 12.76 -4.60 -18.33
N THR A 316 11.64 -4.90 -18.97
CA THR A 316 11.36 -4.48 -20.36
C THR A 316 11.32 -2.95 -20.49
N ARG A 317 10.69 -2.26 -19.54
CA ARG A 317 10.67 -0.79 -19.50
C ARG A 317 12.08 -0.21 -19.37
N LEU A 318 12.88 -0.70 -18.42
CA LEU A 318 14.26 -0.22 -18.20
C LEU A 318 15.17 -0.51 -19.40
N ALA A 319 14.99 -1.66 -20.06
CA ALA A 319 15.73 -2.02 -21.26
C ALA A 319 15.46 -1.05 -22.42
N ARG A 320 14.19 -0.68 -22.63
CA ARG A 320 13.80 0.32 -23.63
C ARG A 320 14.33 1.71 -23.29
N GLU A 321 14.10 2.18 -22.06
CA GLU A 321 14.44 3.55 -21.65
C GLU A 321 15.95 3.81 -21.59
N ARG A 322 16.74 2.85 -21.08
CA ARG A 322 18.18 3.08 -20.80
C ARG A 322 19.12 2.52 -21.86
N HIS A 323 18.73 1.42 -22.51
CA HIS A 323 19.63 0.70 -23.42
C HIS A 323 19.13 0.70 -24.86
N GLN A 324 18.00 1.36 -25.16
CA GLN A 324 17.35 1.36 -26.49
C GLN A 324 17.12 -0.06 -27.03
N VAL A 325 16.98 -1.02 -26.12
CA VAL A 325 16.64 -2.39 -26.44
C VAL A 325 15.12 -2.46 -26.46
N ASP A 326 14.54 -2.32 -27.65
CA ASP A 326 13.19 -2.79 -27.92
C ASP A 326 13.31 -4.15 -28.61
N ASP A 327 12.63 -5.15 -28.06
CA ASP A 327 12.58 -6.49 -28.62
C ASP A 327 11.15 -6.76 -29.07
N GLU A 328 10.86 -6.32 -30.31
CA GLU A 328 9.55 -6.48 -30.94
C GLU A 328 9.21 -7.98 -31.13
N GLU A 329 10.23 -8.82 -31.30
CA GLU A 329 10.04 -10.27 -31.39
C GLU A 329 9.50 -10.81 -30.07
N LEU A 330 10.14 -10.46 -28.94
CA LEU A 330 9.68 -10.86 -27.61
C LEU A 330 8.27 -10.33 -27.30
N ALA A 331 7.97 -9.08 -27.69
CA ALA A 331 6.66 -8.48 -27.48
C ALA A 331 5.54 -9.17 -28.28
N ALA A 332 5.88 -9.84 -29.39
CA ALA A 332 4.93 -10.58 -30.22
C ALA A 332 4.77 -12.06 -29.80
N VAL A 333 5.55 -12.55 -28.83
CA VAL A 333 5.47 -13.94 -28.35
C VAL A 333 4.14 -14.17 -27.63
N VAL A 334 3.36 -15.11 -28.15
CA VAL A 334 2.11 -15.60 -27.52
C VAL A 334 2.36 -16.92 -26.79
N ASP A 335 3.16 -17.80 -27.38
CA ASP A 335 3.61 -19.06 -26.81
C ASP A 335 5.13 -19.12 -26.95
N LEU A 336 5.82 -19.28 -25.83
CA LEU A 336 7.28 -19.25 -25.80
C LEU A 336 7.82 -20.64 -26.14
N ASP A 337 8.49 -20.76 -27.27
CA ASP A 337 9.25 -21.97 -27.62
C ASP A 337 10.60 -21.98 -26.87
N PRO A 338 10.83 -22.93 -25.93
CA PRO A 338 12.11 -23.03 -25.21
C PRO A 338 13.29 -23.25 -26.15
N ASP A 339 13.12 -23.98 -27.26
CA ASP A 339 14.21 -24.28 -28.20
C ASP A 339 14.71 -23.02 -28.91
N GLU A 340 13.84 -22.06 -29.14
CA GLU A 340 14.18 -20.76 -29.69
C GLU A 340 14.99 -19.91 -28.68
N VAL A 341 14.65 -19.97 -27.38
CA VAL A 341 15.45 -19.33 -26.33
C VAL A 341 16.84 -19.97 -26.24
N TRP A 342 16.90 -21.31 -26.28
CA TRP A 342 18.16 -22.04 -26.23
C TRP A 342 19.06 -21.76 -27.44
N ARG A 343 18.49 -21.64 -28.65
CA ARG A 343 19.25 -21.20 -29.83
C ARG A 343 19.87 -19.82 -29.65
N ARG A 344 19.17 -18.88 -29.00
CA ARG A 344 19.73 -17.55 -28.70
C ARG A 344 20.86 -17.63 -27.68
N VAL A 345 20.71 -18.44 -26.62
CA VAL A 345 21.79 -18.70 -25.65
C VAL A 345 23.02 -19.30 -26.36
N ASP A 346 22.81 -20.31 -27.20
CA ASP A 346 23.85 -21.02 -27.94
C ASP A 346 24.49 -20.18 -29.06
N ALA A 347 23.89 -19.07 -29.46
CA ALA A 347 24.44 -18.13 -30.44
C ALA A 347 25.23 -16.96 -29.80
N GLU A 348 24.93 -16.58 -28.56
CA GLU A 348 25.55 -15.41 -27.91
C GLU A 348 27.00 -15.70 -27.50
N PRO A 349 28.02 -14.96 -27.98
CA PRO A 349 29.41 -15.22 -27.62
C PRO A 349 29.78 -14.62 -26.25
N GLY A 350 30.71 -15.25 -25.55
CA GLY A 350 31.32 -14.71 -24.32
C GLY A 350 30.85 -15.38 -23.04
N ASP A 351 31.19 -14.75 -21.91
CA ASP A 351 30.81 -15.20 -20.56
C ASP A 351 29.37 -14.82 -20.27
N LEU A 352 28.49 -15.83 -20.12
CA LEU A 352 27.07 -15.66 -19.83
C LEU A 352 26.73 -15.83 -18.33
N SER A 353 27.73 -15.74 -17.45
CA SER A 353 27.53 -15.83 -16.00
C SER A 353 26.52 -14.80 -15.47
N ASP A 354 26.43 -13.62 -16.12
CA ASP A 354 25.45 -12.59 -15.79
C ASP A 354 24.01 -13.00 -16.15
N VAL A 355 23.82 -13.74 -17.24
CA VAL A 355 22.52 -14.30 -17.67
C VAL A 355 22.07 -15.41 -16.73
N VAL A 356 22.99 -16.31 -16.35
CA VAL A 356 22.74 -17.36 -15.34
C VAL A 356 22.34 -16.72 -14.01
N HIS A 357 23.10 -15.71 -13.56
CA HIS A 357 22.76 -14.98 -12.35
C HIS A 357 21.39 -14.32 -12.45
N ALA A 358 21.06 -13.69 -13.59
CA ALA A 358 19.75 -13.10 -13.78
C ALA A 358 18.62 -14.13 -13.68
N ALA A 359 18.77 -15.30 -14.31
CA ALA A 359 17.79 -16.38 -14.23
C ALA A 359 17.54 -16.86 -12.79
N GLU A 360 18.62 -17.05 -12.01
CA GLU A 360 18.52 -17.44 -10.60
C GLU A 360 17.79 -16.38 -9.76
N ARG A 361 18.06 -15.09 -10.02
CA ARG A 361 17.39 -14.01 -9.30
C ARG A 361 15.94 -13.84 -9.70
N VAL A 362 15.60 -14.09 -10.97
CA VAL A 362 14.21 -14.07 -11.48
C VAL A 362 13.40 -15.17 -10.82
N ALA A 363 13.90 -16.42 -10.80
CA ALA A 363 13.18 -17.54 -10.17
C ALA A 363 12.98 -17.39 -8.65
N ALA A 364 13.84 -16.61 -7.98
CA ALA A 364 13.73 -16.38 -6.54
C ALA A 364 12.86 -15.16 -6.18
N VAL A 365 12.15 -14.55 -7.14
CA VAL A 365 11.46 -13.27 -6.92
C VAL A 365 10.22 -13.41 -6.03
N ASP A 366 9.48 -14.50 -6.14
CA ASP A 366 8.25 -14.77 -5.39
C ASP A 366 8.47 -15.77 -4.24
N GLY A 367 9.67 -16.35 -4.12
CA GLY A 367 10.10 -17.14 -2.98
C GLY A 367 10.97 -18.34 -3.37
N ASP A 368 10.49 -19.53 -2.98
CA ASP A 368 11.19 -20.79 -3.18
C ASP A 368 11.02 -21.26 -4.63
N LEU A 369 12.12 -21.68 -5.26
CA LEU A 369 12.11 -22.17 -6.63
C LEU A 369 11.24 -23.42 -6.77
N ASN A 370 10.49 -23.49 -7.86
CA ASN A 370 9.79 -24.70 -8.24
C ASN A 370 10.69 -25.66 -9.04
N ALA A 371 10.31 -26.94 -9.11
CA ALA A 371 11.12 -27.96 -9.77
C ALA A 371 11.32 -27.72 -11.28
N ARG A 372 10.44 -26.95 -11.93
CA ARG A 372 10.55 -26.63 -13.36
C ARG A 372 11.52 -25.46 -13.60
N GLU A 373 11.47 -24.43 -12.77
CA GLU A 373 12.45 -23.34 -12.75
C GLU A 373 13.85 -23.86 -12.46
N GLU A 374 13.98 -24.75 -11.47
CA GLU A 374 15.26 -25.41 -11.16
C GLU A 374 15.81 -26.17 -12.37
N ALA A 375 14.95 -26.88 -13.12
CA ALA A 375 15.34 -27.59 -14.33
C ALA A 375 15.80 -26.62 -15.44
N VAL A 376 15.07 -25.52 -15.65
CA VAL A 376 15.44 -24.48 -16.63
C VAL A 376 16.78 -23.83 -16.26
N ILE A 377 17.00 -23.50 -14.99
CA ILE A 377 18.27 -22.91 -14.51
C ILE A 377 19.41 -23.92 -14.61
N ALA A 378 19.18 -25.20 -14.30
CA ALA A 378 20.19 -26.24 -14.42
C ALA A 378 20.64 -26.43 -15.87
N GLU A 379 19.70 -26.47 -16.81
CA GLU A 379 19.98 -26.55 -18.25
C GLU A 379 20.75 -25.31 -18.73
N LEU A 380 20.34 -24.10 -18.30
CA LEU A 380 21.04 -22.86 -18.63
C LEU A 380 22.50 -22.89 -18.13
N ARG A 381 22.73 -23.32 -16.88
CA ARG A 381 24.08 -23.45 -16.31
C ARG A 381 24.95 -24.42 -17.11
N ASP A 382 24.40 -25.57 -17.50
CA ASP A 382 25.13 -26.57 -18.28
C ASP A 382 25.51 -26.03 -19.67
N ARG A 383 24.59 -25.37 -20.38
CA ARG A 383 24.89 -24.75 -21.67
C ARG A 383 25.93 -23.64 -21.59
N CYS A 384 25.83 -22.78 -20.58
CA CYS A 384 26.81 -21.72 -20.38
C CYS A 384 28.18 -22.26 -19.93
N GLY A 385 28.23 -23.36 -19.16
CA GLY A 385 29.47 -23.98 -18.67
C GLY A 385 30.21 -24.87 -19.67
N ARG A 386 29.57 -25.26 -20.78
CA ARG A 386 30.21 -26.02 -21.87
C ARG A 386 31.08 -25.16 -22.80
N ARG A 387 31.11 -23.85 -22.61
CA ARG A 387 31.92 -22.87 -23.34
C ARG A 387 33.09 -22.39 -22.49
#